data_AF-A0A7S1SIM2-F1
#
_entry.id   AF-A0A7S1SIM2-F1
#
_cell.length_a   1.000
_cell.length_b   1.000
_cell.length_c   1.000
_cell.angle_alpha   90.00
_cell.angle_beta   90.00
_cell.angle_gamma   90.00
#
_symmetry.space_group_name_H-M   'P 1'
#
loop_
_entity.id
_entity.type
_entity.pdbx_description
1 polymer ?
#
loop_
_entity_poly.entity_id
_entity_poly.type
_entity_poly.pdbx_seq_one_letter_code
_entity_poly.pdbx_strand_id
1 'polypeptide(L)'
;HSAVKRHRLRSVKALILLLDSSGAPEVALPSDAENPAETASAETRRQVVASLVSEIVMCTKESNKKTRAAAYDLLVEIGKAMDTNRLATVRLGGGAMEEDDGGPVSGLQNLFTMVMAGLVASHPHMISATVTALARLVFEFANRLGEDLPQLLSAVLMLFRQKSREVVKACLGFVKVAVMRLAAWQLEPHVGEILEGVLLWASDTKNRFKLKVRTIVEALAKRCGYDAVAAAIPASDAKLLVHIRKTKERMARQKAQRRAGASVAGDDADMDDVRS
;
A
#
# COMPACT_ATOMS: atom_id res chain seq x y z
N HIS A 1 7.26 23.44 -13.17
CA HIS A 1 7.60 22.36 -12.21
C HIS A 1 6.92 21.01 -12.45
N SER A 2 5.58 20.88 -12.42
CA SER A 2 4.92 19.55 -12.48
C SER A 2 5.10 18.80 -13.82
N ALA A 3 5.17 19.50 -14.95
CA ALA A 3 5.45 18.89 -16.25
C ALA A 3 6.88 18.32 -16.33
N VAL A 4 7.87 19.04 -15.80
CA VAL A 4 9.27 18.59 -15.70
C VAL A 4 9.37 17.33 -14.85
N LYS A 5 8.70 17.27 -13.69
CA LYS A 5 8.66 16.05 -12.87
C LYS A 5 8.04 14.86 -13.61
N ARG A 6 6.97 15.06 -14.38
CA ARG A 6 6.40 13.99 -15.23
C ARG A 6 7.36 13.54 -16.33
N HIS A 7 8.06 14.48 -16.95
CA HIS A 7 9.09 14.15 -17.93
C HIS A 7 10.22 13.34 -17.28
N ARG A 8 10.71 13.77 -16.11
CA ARG A 8 11.68 13.00 -15.31
C ARG A 8 11.17 11.60 -14.99
N LEU A 9 9.94 11.42 -14.50
CA LEU A 9 9.38 10.07 -14.25
C LEU A 9 9.38 9.19 -15.50
N ARG A 10 9.09 9.75 -16.69
CA ARG A 10 9.19 9.01 -17.96
C ARG A 10 10.64 8.65 -18.30
N SER A 11 11.58 9.57 -18.08
CA SER A 11 13.01 9.31 -18.27
C SER A 11 13.52 8.26 -17.29
N VAL A 12 13.09 8.30 -16.02
CA VAL A 12 13.43 7.30 -15.00
C VAL A 12 12.89 5.92 -15.40
N LYS A 13 11.65 5.85 -15.87
CA LYS A 13 11.09 4.61 -16.42
C LYS A 13 11.95 4.06 -17.55
N ALA A 14 12.27 4.90 -18.54
CA ALA A 14 13.10 4.50 -19.66
C ALA A 14 14.49 4.03 -19.21
N LEU A 15 15.10 4.70 -18.23
CA LEU A 15 16.42 4.36 -17.72
C LEU A 15 16.42 3.04 -16.93
N ILE A 16 15.42 2.79 -16.09
CA ILE A 16 15.26 1.51 -15.38
C ILE A 16 15.06 0.36 -16.37
N LEU A 17 14.25 0.57 -17.42
CA LEU A 17 14.04 -0.44 -18.47
C LEU A 17 15.27 -0.62 -19.38
N LEU A 18 16.05 0.44 -19.61
CA LEU A 18 17.28 0.37 -20.39
C LEU A 18 18.39 -0.36 -19.64
N LEU A 19 18.53 -0.14 -18.33
CA LEU A 19 19.49 -0.88 -17.48
C LEU A 19 19.23 -2.39 -17.44
N ASP A 20 18.11 -2.85 -17.98
CA ASP A 20 17.63 -4.23 -17.97
C ASP A 20 17.69 -4.93 -19.33
N SER A 21 17.75 -4.17 -20.43
CA SER A 21 17.78 -4.77 -21.77
C SER A 21 19.07 -5.55 -22.00
N SER A 22 18.98 -6.74 -22.62
CA SER A 22 20.12 -7.60 -22.99
C SER A 22 21.06 -6.99 -24.07
N GLY A 23 20.83 -5.73 -24.44
CA GLY A 23 21.69 -4.89 -25.29
C GLY A 23 21.75 -3.46 -24.79
N ALA A 24 21.48 -3.22 -23.49
CA ALA A 24 21.85 -1.98 -22.83
C ALA A 24 23.33 -1.74 -23.11
N PRO A 25 23.77 -0.50 -23.43
CA PRO A 25 25.18 -0.25 -23.56
C PRO A 25 25.84 -0.68 -22.25
N GLU A 26 26.60 -1.76 -22.32
CA GLU A 26 27.53 -2.12 -21.29
C GLU A 26 28.41 -0.89 -21.16
N VAL A 27 28.33 -0.20 -20.03
CA VAL A 27 29.27 0.88 -19.76
C VAL A 27 30.60 0.17 -19.56
N ALA A 28 31.30 -0.03 -20.67
CA ALA A 28 32.59 -0.67 -20.74
C ALA A 28 33.55 0.16 -19.89
N LEU A 29 33.78 -0.30 -18.67
CA LEU A 29 34.98 0.01 -17.92
C LEU A 29 35.94 -1.18 -18.13
N PRO A 30 37.25 -0.94 -18.18
CA PRO A 30 38.23 -1.88 -18.74
C PRO A 30 38.10 -3.28 -18.13
N SER A 31 38.13 -4.26 -19.04
CA SER A 31 37.71 -5.65 -18.93
C SER A 31 38.51 -6.53 -17.98
N ASP A 32 37.82 -7.56 -17.49
CA ASP A 32 38.27 -8.92 -17.19
C ASP A 32 39.43 -9.11 -16.19
N ALA A 33 39.05 -9.25 -14.92
CA ALA A 33 39.63 -10.20 -13.98
C ALA A 33 38.71 -10.21 -12.75
N GLU A 34 38.71 -11.28 -11.95
CA GLU A 34 38.13 -11.32 -10.61
C GLU A 34 38.66 -10.12 -9.79
N ASN A 35 37.95 -9.00 -9.78
CA ASN A 35 38.55 -7.71 -9.38
C ASN A 35 37.53 -6.85 -8.60
N PRO A 36 37.90 -6.29 -7.42
CA PRO A 36 37.08 -5.37 -6.61
C PRO A 36 36.39 -4.19 -7.34
N ALA A 37 36.70 -3.96 -8.62
CA ALA A 37 36.05 -2.98 -9.48
C ALA A 37 34.64 -3.40 -9.96
N GLU A 38 34.36 -4.70 -10.14
CA GLU A 38 33.02 -5.18 -10.54
C GLU A 38 32.00 -5.01 -9.41
N THR A 39 32.41 -5.29 -8.17
CA THR A 39 31.57 -5.05 -6.98
C THR A 39 31.29 -3.55 -6.80
N ALA A 40 32.26 -2.68 -7.09
CA ALA A 40 32.06 -1.22 -7.08
C ALA A 40 31.10 -0.73 -8.18
N SER A 41 31.15 -1.33 -9.37
CA SER A 41 30.23 -1.03 -10.48
C SER A 41 28.79 -1.48 -10.18
N ALA A 42 28.63 -2.70 -9.65
CA ALA A 42 27.33 -3.21 -9.21
C ALA A 42 26.75 -2.38 -8.04
N GLU A 43 27.58 -1.96 -7.10
CA GLU A 43 27.19 -1.09 -6.00
C GLU A 43 26.71 0.28 -6.49
N THR A 44 27.42 0.88 -7.44
CA THR A 44 27.02 2.17 -8.04
C THR A 44 25.66 2.04 -8.75
N ARG A 45 25.44 0.96 -9.51
CA ARG A 45 24.13 0.69 -10.14
C ARG A 45 23.01 0.57 -9.10
N ARG A 46 23.26 -0.11 -7.99
CA ARG A 46 22.29 -0.25 -6.88
C ARG A 46 21.95 1.10 -6.25
N GLN A 47 22.95 1.93 -5.99
CA GLN A 47 22.74 3.27 -5.44
C GLN A 47 21.94 4.17 -6.38
N VAL A 48 22.22 4.11 -7.69
CA VAL A 48 21.45 4.84 -8.70
C VAL A 48 19.99 4.39 -8.68
N VAL A 49 19.72 3.09 -8.72
CA VAL A 49 18.33 2.60 -8.72
C VAL A 49 17.62 2.92 -7.41
N ALA A 50 18.27 2.77 -6.26
CA ALA A 50 17.69 3.17 -4.97
C ALA A 50 17.33 4.67 -4.94
N SER A 51 18.19 5.53 -5.50
CA SER A 51 17.92 6.96 -5.64
C SER A 51 16.72 7.24 -6.55
N LEU A 52 16.62 6.53 -7.68
CA LEU A 52 15.48 6.64 -8.60
C LEU A 52 14.17 6.18 -7.95
N VAL A 53 14.18 5.05 -7.24
CA VAL A 53 13.01 4.56 -6.49
C VAL A 53 12.59 5.57 -5.42
N SER A 54 13.55 6.12 -4.68
CA SER A 54 13.32 7.18 -3.69
C SER A 54 12.66 8.42 -4.32
N GLU A 55 13.11 8.85 -5.50
CA GLU A 55 12.49 9.95 -6.23
C GLU A 55 11.03 9.64 -6.64
N ILE A 56 10.77 8.43 -7.12
CA ILE A 56 9.41 8.00 -7.46
C ILE A 56 8.52 7.99 -6.22
N VAL A 57 9.01 7.44 -5.10
CA VAL A 57 8.31 7.41 -3.81
C VAL A 57 7.94 8.83 -3.38
N MET A 58 8.87 9.78 -3.45
CA MET A 58 8.60 11.18 -3.11
C MET A 58 7.53 11.82 -4.03
N CYS A 59 7.53 11.47 -5.31
CA CYS A 59 6.52 11.95 -6.26
C CYS A 59 5.09 11.47 -5.93
N THR A 60 4.91 10.41 -5.13
CA THR A 60 3.59 9.98 -4.63
C THR A 60 2.93 11.02 -3.72
N LYS A 61 3.70 11.97 -3.18
CA LYS A 61 3.22 13.06 -2.32
C LYS A 61 3.17 14.43 -3.00
N GLU A 62 3.42 14.51 -4.30
CA GLU A 62 3.37 15.78 -5.05
C GLU A 62 2.00 16.46 -4.94
N SER A 63 1.90 17.80 -4.92
CA SER A 63 0.60 18.49 -4.89
C SER A 63 -0.25 18.27 -6.15
N ASN A 64 0.41 18.06 -7.30
CA ASN A 64 -0.23 17.83 -8.58
C ASN A 64 -0.78 16.39 -8.71
N LYS A 65 -2.11 16.27 -8.89
CA LYS A 65 -2.80 14.98 -9.02
C LYS A 65 -2.25 14.09 -10.14
N LYS A 66 -1.93 14.67 -11.31
CA LYS A 66 -1.43 13.92 -12.48
C LYS A 66 -0.01 13.39 -12.23
N THR A 67 0.84 14.16 -11.54
CA THR A 67 2.19 13.70 -11.16
C THR A 67 2.12 12.56 -10.15
N ARG A 68 1.26 12.66 -9.12
CA ARG A 68 1.06 11.55 -8.17
C ARG A 68 0.57 10.28 -8.85
N ALA A 69 -0.43 10.40 -9.74
CA ALA A 69 -0.95 9.27 -10.51
C ALA A 69 0.16 8.60 -11.32
N ALA A 70 0.94 9.38 -12.07
CA ALA A 70 2.07 8.84 -12.84
C ALA A 70 3.13 8.15 -11.97
N ALA A 71 3.39 8.63 -10.75
CA ALA A 71 4.30 7.97 -9.82
C ALA A 71 3.74 6.63 -9.31
N TYR A 72 2.44 6.56 -8.99
CA TYR A 72 1.80 5.30 -8.61
C TYR A 72 1.79 4.28 -9.74
N ASP A 73 1.49 4.73 -10.96
CA ASP A 73 1.48 3.87 -12.14
C ASP A 73 2.88 3.33 -12.40
N LEU A 74 3.91 4.18 -12.31
CA LEU A 74 5.30 3.76 -12.49
C LEU A 74 5.75 2.75 -11.43
N LEU A 75 5.41 2.93 -10.15
CA LEU A 75 5.73 1.94 -9.11
C LEU A 75 5.14 0.56 -9.43
N VAL A 76 3.90 0.53 -9.94
CA VAL A 76 3.24 -0.72 -10.32
C VAL A 76 3.83 -1.32 -11.59
N GLU A 77 4.17 -0.50 -12.59
CA GLU A 77 4.84 -0.97 -13.80
C GLU A 77 6.20 -1.61 -13.48
N ILE A 78 7.00 -0.97 -12.62
CA ILE A 78 8.27 -1.54 -12.14
C ILE A 78 7.99 -2.86 -11.41
N GLY A 79 7.04 -2.89 -10.47
CA GLY A 79 6.67 -4.11 -9.76
C GLY A 79 6.27 -5.25 -10.72
N LYS A 80 5.45 -4.98 -11.74
CA LYS A 80 5.05 -5.98 -12.75
C LYS A 80 6.21 -6.48 -13.59
N ALA A 81 7.13 -5.61 -13.97
CA ALA A 81 8.32 -5.99 -14.72
C ALA A 81 9.28 -6.84 -13.87
N MET A 82 9.42 -6.54 -12.58
CA MET A 82 10.21 -7.33 -11.64
C MET A 82 9.56 -8.67 -11.28
N ASP A 83 8.24 -8.72 -11.28
CA ASP A 83 7.45 -9.92 -11.00
C ASP A 83 7.44 -10.94 -12.16
N THR A 84 7.60 -10.45 -13.40
CA THR A 84 7.66 -11.28 -14.61
C THR A 84 9.08 -11.71 -15.00
N ASN A 85 10.04 -11.49 -14.09
CA ASN A 85 11.47 -11.73 -14.32
C ASN A 85 12.03 -10.98 -15.55
N ARG A 86 11.37 -9.91 -16.00
CA ARG A 86 11.92 -9.03 -17.04
C ARG A 86 13.10 -8.27 -16.46
N LEU A 87 12.96 -7.79 -15.22
CA LEU A 87 13.99 -7.11 -14.41
C LEU A 87 14.85 -8.04 -13.52
N ALA A 88 15.02 -9.32 -13.91
CA ALA A 88 15.66 -10.35 -13.09
C ALA A 88 17.10 -10.05 -12.67
N THR A 89 17.84 -9.39 -13.57
CA THR A 89 19.27 -9.09 -13.45
C THR A 89 19.52 -7.86 -12.60
N VAL A 90 18.49 -7.06 -12.32
CA VAL A 90 18.57 -6.00 -11.34
C VAL A 90 18.49 -6.63 -9.95
N ARG A 91 19.60 -7.27 -9.54
CA ARG A 91 19.86 -7.68 -8.15
C ARG A 91 20.02 -6.40 -7.33
N LEU A 92 18.88 -5.86 -6.93
CA LEU A 92 18.77 -4.59 -6.21
C LEU A 92 18.83 -4.76 -4.68
N GLY A 93 19.02 -5.99 -4.22
CA GLY A 93 19.19 -6.37 -2.82
C GLY A 93 20.54 -7.04 -2.60
N GLY A 94 21.18 -6.69 -1.49
CA GLY A 94 22.45 -7.23 -1.01
C GLY A 94 22.93 -6.38 0.15
N GLY A 95 22.09 -6.26 1.19
CA GLY A 95 22.59 -5.86 2.50
C GLY A 95 23.43 -6.99 3.06
N ALA A 96 24.35 -6.67 3.97
CA ALA A 96 25.17 -7.63 4.72
C ALA A 96 24.33 -8.50 5.68
N MET A 97 23.41 -9.28 5.12
CA MET A 97 22.91 -10.50 5.71
C MET A 97 23.45 -11.60 4.80
N GLU A 98 24.55 -12.17 5.27
CA GLU A 98 25.13 -13.39 4.75
C GLU A 98 24.04 -14.45 4.60
N GLU A 99 24.17 -15.23 3.51
CA GLU A 99 23.66 -16.59 3.31
C GLU A 99 22.74 -17.11 4.42
N ASP A 100 21.46 -16.73 4.36
CA ASP A 100 20.41 -17.55 4.95
C ASP A 100 19.83 -18.43 3.84
N ASP A 101 19.55 -19.68 4.20
CA ASP A 101 19.24 -20.88 3.39
C ASP A 101 17.98 -20.76 2.48
N GLY A 102 17.50 -19.56 2.20
CA GLY A 102 16.36 -19.25 1.35
C GLY A 102 16.81 -18.90 -0.05
N GLY A 103 16.29 -19.61 -1.06
CA GLY A 103 16.60 -19.42 -2.48
C GLY A 103 16.41 -17.98 -3.02
N PRO A 104 16.64 -17.76 -4.33
CA PRO A 104 16.74 -16.41 -4.90
C PRO A 104 15.48 -15.55 -4.61
N VAL A 105 15.67 -14.45 -3.85
CA VAL A 105 14.64 -13.44 -3.57
C VAL A 105 14.09 -12.89 -4.88
N SER A 106 12.77 -12.94 -5.06
CA SER A 106 12.15 -12.47 -6.30
C SER A 106 12.38 -10.98 -6.52
N GLY A 107 12.45 -10.54 -7.78
CA GLY A 107 12.62 -9.11 -8.10
C GLY A 107 11.55 -8.23 -7.43
N LEU A 108 10.31 -8.71 -7.35
CA LEU A 108 9.24 -7.99 -6.68
C LEU A 108 9.52 -7.80 -5.18
N GLN A 109 10.03 -8.82 -4.48
CA GLN A 109 10.42 -8.69 -3.07
C GLN A 109 11.56 -7.69 -2.89
N ASN A 110 12.55 -7.67 -3.79
CA ASN A 110 13.59 -6.64 -3.78
C ASN A 110 13.01 -5.21 -3.89
N LEU A 111 11.99 -5.00 -4.74
CA LEU A 111 11.28 -3.71 -4.81
C LEU A 111 10.64 -3.34 -3.47
N PHE A 112 9.92 -4.28 -2.84
CA PHE A 112 9.32 -4.05 -1.53
C PHE A 112 10.38 -3.71 -0.49
N THR A 113 11.47 -4.45 -0.42
CA THR A 113 12.59 -4.21 0.52
C THR A 113 13.20 -2.82 0.33
N MET A 114 13.49 -2.41 -0.91
CA MET A 114 14.01 -1.06 -1.18
C MET A 114 13.05 0.04 -0.76
N VAL A 115 11.75 -0.12 -1.04
CA VAL A 115 10.76 0.88 -0.61
C VAL A 115 10.63 0.86 0.91
N MET A 116 10.61 -0.31 1.55
CA MET A 116 10.55 -0.46 3.02
C MET A 116 11.75 0.21 3.73
N ALA A 117 12.94 0.24 3.13
CA ALA A 117 14.08 0.96 3.68
C ALA A 117 13.78 2.45 3.92
N GLY A 118 12.88 3.04 3.13
CA GLY A 118 12.40 4.41 3.31
C GLY A 118 11.56 4.65 4.58
N LEU A 119 11.18 3.60 5.32
CA LEU A 119 10.48 3.71 6.60
C LEU A 119 11.42 4.16 7.74
N VAL A 120 12.73 3.90 7.60
CA VAL A 120 13.79 4.28 8.56
C VAL A 120 14.31 5.71 8.29
N ALA A 121 13.74 6.42 7.32
CA ALA A 121 14.14 7.79 7.01
C ALA A 121 13.94 8.72 8.22
N SER A 122 14.83 9.71 8.37
CA SER A 122 14.77 10.67 9.48
C SER A 122 13.64 11.70 9.34
N HIS A 123 13.16 11.95 8.12
CA HIS A 123 12.20 13.01 7.83
C HIS A 123 10.78 12.44 7.69
N PRO A 124 9.79 12.95 8.46
CA PRO A 124 8.40 12.48 8.38
C PRO A 124 7.79 12.54 6.98
N HIS A 125 8.27 13.47 6.16
CA HIS A 125 7.79 13.63 4.79
C HIS A 125 8.17 12.44 3.92
N MET A 126 9.39 11.93 4.06
CA MET A 126 9.87 10.72 3.39
C MET A 126 9.13 9.50 3.94
N ILE A 127 9.08 9.32 5.27
CA ILE A 127 8.38 8.17 5.89
C ILE A 127 6.93 8.08 5.38
N SER A 128 6.21 9.20 5.38
CA SER A 128 4.83 9.23 4.91
C SER A 128 4.68 9.04 3.40
N ALA A 129 5.66 9.43 2.58
CA ALA A 129 5.71 9.10 1.15
C ALA A 129 5.91 7.59 0.96
N THR A 130 6.84 7.01 1.70
CA THR A 130 7.13 5.58 1.71
C THR A 130 5.90 4.75 2.07
N VAL A 131 5.22 5.07 3.18
CA VAL A 131 3.98 4.36 3.57
C VAL A 131 2.90 4.48 2.50
N THR A 132 2.83 5.62 1.81
CA THR A 132 1.87 5.83 0.72
C THR A 132 2.21 5.01 -0.53
N ALA A 133 3.50 4.90 -0.87
CA ALA A 133 3.99 4.04 -1.95
C ALA A 133 3.75 2.55 -1.64
N LEU A 134 4.06 2.11 -0.42
CA LEU A 134 3.80 0.74 0.05
C LEU A 134 2.31 0.42 0.01
N ALA A 135 1.43 1.35 0.39
CA ALA A 135 -0.01 1.15 0.25
C ALA A 135 -0.42 0.90 -1.21
N ARG A 136 0.18 1.60 -2.19
CA ARG A 136 -0.11 1.35 -3.61
C ARG A 136 0.41 -0.02 -4.07
N LEU A 137 1.59 -0.43 -3.62
CA LEU A 137 2.17 -1.72 -3.95
C LEU A 137 1.36 -2.87 -3.33
N VAL A 138 1.00 -2.79 -2.04
CA VAL A 138 0.12 -3.77 -1.37
C VAL A 138 -1.24 -3.85 -2.09
N PHE A 139 -1.77 -2.72 -2.56
CA PHE A 139 -3.04 -2.75 -3.30
C PHE A 139 -2.97 -3.64 -4.54
N GLU A 140 -1.86 -3.58 -5.27
CA GLU A 140 -1.64 -4.36 -6.48
C GLU A 140 -1.23 -5.81 -6.18
N PHE A 141 -0.24 -5.98 -5.30
CA PHE A 141 0.54 -7.20 -5.15
C PHE A 141 0.29 -7.92 -3.81
N ALA A 142 -0.83 -7.65 -3.11
CA ALA A 142 -1.19 -8.29 -1.84
C ALA A 142 -1.00 -9.82 -1.84
N ASN A 143 -1.39 -10.49 -2.92
CA ASN A 143 -1.31 -11.95 -3.04
C ASN A 143 0.12 -12.48 -3.30
N ARG A 144 1.07 -11.58 -3.59
CA ARG A 144 2.47 -11.91 -3.87
C ARG A 144 3.39 -11.67 -2.67
N LEU A 145 2.89 -11.04 -1.60
CA LEU A 145 3.69 -10.68 -0.44
C LEU A 145 4.09 -11.85 0.46
N GLY A 146 3.34 -12.97 0.42
CA GLY A 146 3.68 -14.18 1.19
C GLY A 146 4.04 -13.87 2.65
N GLU A 147 5.28 -14.17 3.01
CA GLU A 147 5.87 -14.04 4.35
C GLU A 147 6.35 -12.62 4.70
N ASP A 148 6.50 -11.72 3.72
CA ASP A 148 6.93 -10.33 3.94
C ASP A 148 5.79 -9.46 4.53
N LEU A 149 4.55 -9.92 4.40
CA LEU A 149 3.36 -9.17 4.79
C LEU A 149 3.31 -8.87 6.30
N PRO A 150 3.48 -9.84 7.22
CA PRO A 150 3.54 -9.57 8.67
C PRO A 150 4.60 -8.54 9.04
N GLN A 151 5.81 -8.65 8.48
CA GLN A 151 6.91 -7.73 8.76
C GLN A 151 6.57 -6.30 8.32
N LEU A 152 6.06 -6.15 7.09
CA LEU A 152 5.62 -4.85 6.57
C LEU A 152 4.49 -4.25 7.41
N LEU A 153 3.50 -5.06 7.79
CA LEU A 153 2.36 -4.59 8.59
C LEU A 153 2.84 -4.12 9.96
N SER A 154 3.64 -4.92 10.66
CA SER A 154 4.24 -4.56 11.95
C SER A 154 5.05 -3.27 11.86
N ALA A 155 5.91 -3.13 10.84
CA ALA A 155 6.69 -1.92 10.61
C ALA A 155 5.82 -0.67 10.45
N VAL A 156 4.73 -0.74 9.68
CA VAL A 156 3.81 0.39 9.51
C VAL A 156 2.99 0.66 10.78
N LEU A 157 2.57 -0.37 11.51
CA LEU A 157 1.80 -0.20 12.74
C LEU A 157 2.62 0.50 13.84
N MET A 158 3.93 0.24 13.94
CA MET A 158 4.82 0.94 14.87
C MET A 158 4.85 2.45 14.64
N LEU A 159 4.62 2.93 13.42
CA LEU A 159 4.62 4.36 13.09
C LEU A 159 3.44 5.13 13.70
N PHE A 160 2.37 4.47 14.16
CA PHE A 160 1.25 5.14 14.83
C PHE A 160 1.64 5.82 16.14
N ARG A 161 2.73 5.37 16.77
CA ARG A 161 3.27 5.96 18.00
C ARG A 161 4.08 7.24 17.74
N GLN A 162 4.40 7.55 16.49
CA GLN A 162 5.09 8.80 16.14
C GLN A 162 4.15 10.02 16.22
N LYS A 163 4.70 11.19 16.58
CA LYS A 163 3.93 12.45 16.71
C LYS A 163 3.58 13.11 15.36
N SER A 164 4.01 12.54 14.23
CA SER A 164 3.79 13.14 12.91
C SER A 164 2.42 12.80 12.34
N ARG A 165 1.54 13.81 12.24
CA ARG A 165 0.21 13.65 11.67
C ARG A 165 0.22 13.25 10.19
N GLU A 166 1.23 13.64 9.42
CA GLU A 166 1.28 13.23 8.02
C GLU A 166 1.65 11.75 7.87
N VAL A 167 2.50 11.22 8.76
CA VAL A 167 2.85 9.80 8.83
C VAL A 167 1.63 9.00 9.26
N VAL A 168 0.96 9.40 10.33
CA VAL A 168 -0.26 8.76 10.82
C VAL A 168 -1.35 8.73 9.74
N LYS A 169 -1.52 9.85 9.00
CA LYS A 169 -2.48 9.91 7.90
C LYS A 169 -2.17 8.89 6.81
N ALA A 170 -0.90 8.67 6.51
CA ALA A 170 -0.44 7.66 5.55
C ALA A 170 -0.66 6.25 6.10
N CYS A 171 -0.34 5.99 7.38
CA CYS A 171 -0.55 4.71 8.05
C CYS A 171 -2.03 4.30 8.07
N LEU A 172 -2.95 5.22 8.40
CA LEU A 172 -4.40 4.97 8.29
C LEU A 172 -4.81 4.63 6.85
N GLY A 173 -4.16 5.24 5.85
CA GLY A 173 -4.37 4.92 4.44
C GLY A 173 -3.89 3.51 4.10
N PHE A 174 -2.69 3.14 4.54
CA PHE A 174 -2.10 1.83 4.38
C PHE A 174 -2.94 0.73 5.02
N VAL A 175 -3.30 0.89 6.31
CA VAL A 175 -4.12 -0.09 7.04
C VAL A 175 -5.46 -0.29 6.34
N LYS A 176 -6.09 0.80 5.86
CA LYS A 176 -7.32 0.67 5.06
C LYS A 176 -7.11 -0.21 3.82
N VAL A 177 -6.00 -0.03 3.09
CA VAL A 177 -5.68 -0.86 1.94
C VAL A 177 -5.44 -2.32 2.35
N ALA A 178 -4.64 -2.57 3.38
CA ALA A 178 -4.38 -3.90 3.91
C ALA A 178 -5.71 -4.61 4.25
N VAL A 179 -6.57 -3.95 5.02
CA VAL A 179 -7.91 -4.45 5.37
C VAL A 179 -8.80 -4.64 4.16
N MET A 180 -8.60 -3.94 3.04
CA MET A 180 -9.40 -4.13 1.82
C MET A 180 -8.87 -5.23 0.90
N ARG A 181 -7.59 -5.60 1.00
CA ARG A 181 -6.91 -6.38 -0.05
C ARG A 181 -6.41 -7.75 0.39
N LEU A 182 -5.98 -7.88 1.64
CA LEU A 182 -5.52 -9.16 2.20
C LEU A 182 -6.67 -10.14 2.33
N ALA A 183 -6.47 -11.45 2.47
CA ALA A 183 -7.55 -12.38 2.82
C ALA A 183 -7.96 -12.26 4.30
N ALA A 184 -9.10 -12.81 4.70
CA ALA A 184 -9.55 -12.76 6.11
C ALA A 184 -8.56 -13.50 7.03
N TRP A 185 -8.13 -14.70 6.63
CA TRP A 185 -7.14 -15.51 7.36
C TRP A 185 -5.77 -14.81 7.50
N GLN A 186 -5.41 -13.92 6.57
CA GLN A 186 -4.17 -13.11 6.67
C GLN A 186 -4.35 -11.92 7.61
N LEU A 187 -5.57 -11.43 7.83
CA LEU A 187 -5.86 -10.27 8.68
C LEU A 187 -6.14 -10.66 10.12
N GLU A 188 -6.81 -11.79 10.34
CA GLU A 188 -7.25 -12.27 11.66
C GLU A 188 -6.13 -12.25 12.71
N PRO A 189 -4.90 -12.76 12.44
CA PRO A 189 -3.81 -12.73 13.42
C PRO A 189 -3.40 -11.31 13.85
N HIS A 190 -3.61 -10.31 12.99
CA HIS A 190 -3.16 -8.94 13.21
C HIS A 190 -4.27 -7.99 13.67
N VAL A 191 -5.50 -8.47 13.92
CA VAL A 191 -6.63 -7.61 14.32
C VAL A 191 -6.29 -6.82 15.59
N GLY A 192 -5.68 -7.46 16.58
CA GLY A 192 -5.27 -6.81 17.83
C GLY A 192 -4.28 -5.67 17.61
N GLU A 193 -3.17 -5.94 16.91
CA GLU A 193 -2.12 -4.96 16.61
C GLU A 193 -2.66 -3.78 15.77
N ILE A 194 -3.52 -4.08 14.79
CA ILE A 194 -4.15 -3.04 13.98
C ILE A 194 -5.02 -2.13 14.86
N LEU A 195 -5.87 -2.71 15.71
CA LEU A 195 -6.74 -1.96 16.61
C LEU A 195 -5.93 -1.12 17.59
N GLU A 196 -4.87 -1.68 18.20
CA GLU A 196 -3.98 -0.95 19.08
C GLU A 196 -3.41 0.30 18.39
N GLY A 197 -2.92 0.18 17.15
CA GLY A 197 -2.39 1.31 16.39
C GLY A 197 -3.44 2.35 15.99
N VAL A 198 -4.58 1.93 15.42
CA VAL A 198 -5.56 2.90 14.88
C VAL A 198 -6.36 3.60 15.98
N LEU A 199 -6.60 2.96 17.11
CA LEU A 199 -7.43 3.51 18.19
C LEU A 199 -6.73 4.63 18.97
N LEU A 200 -5.39 4.68 18.94
CA LEU A 200 -4.62 5.84 19.44
C LEU A 200 -5.11 7.18 18.84
N TRP A 201 -5.73 7.13 17.65
CA TRP A 201 -6.20 8.30 16.91
C TRP A 201 -7.73 8.37 16.79
N ALA A 202 -8.48 7.55 17.55
CA ALA A 202 -9.94 7.44 17.46
C ALA A 202 -10.68 8.71 17.94
N SER A 203 -10.11 9.44 18.91
CA SER A 203 -10.68 10.68 19.45
C SER A 203 -10.27 11.92 18.64
N ASP A 204 -9.33 11.79 17.71
CA ASP A 204 -8.74 12.91 17.00
C ASP A 204 -9.63 13.41 15.84
N THR A 205 -10.10 14.65 15.94
CA THR A 205 -10.99 15.28 14.96
C THR A 205 -10.24 15.96 13.81
N LYS A 206 -8.96 16.31 13.99
CA LYS A 206 -8.15 16.94 12.94
C LYS A 206 -7.84 15.91 11.84
N ASN A 207 -7.72 16.35 10.58
CA ASN A 207 -7.52 15.48 9.41
C ASN A 207 -8.60 14.39 9.20
N ARG A 208 -9.76 14.50 9.87
CA ARG A 208 -10.83 13.50 9.86
C ARG A 208 -10.37 12.10 10.34
N PHE A 209 -9.41 12.04 11.26
CA PHE A 209 -8.87 10.76 11.76
C PHE A 209 -9.92 9.90 12.42
N LYS A 210 -10.75 10.45 13.30
CA LYS A 210 -11.92 9.75 13.87
C LYS A 210 -12.77 9.02 12.81
N LEU A 211 -13.04 9.67 11.67
CA LEU A 211 -13.80 9.04 10.58
C LEU A 211 -13.01 7.92 9.88
N LYS A 212 -11.71 8.12 9.65
CA LYS A 212 -10.85 7.11 9.05
C LYS A 212 -10.72 5.87 9.95
N VAL A 213 -10.49 6.07 11.24
CA VAL A 213 -10.41 5.00 12.25
C VAL A 213 -11.71 4.22 12.27
N ARG A 214 -12.87 4.90 12.38
CA ARG A 214 -14.18 4.25 12.29
C ARG A 214 -14.33 3.40 11.02
N THR A 215 -13.94 3.94 9.87
CA THR A 215 -14.04 3.23 8.57
C THR A 215 -13.18 1.95 8.56
N ILE A 216 -11.98 2.01 9.16
CA ILE A 216 -11.10 0.85 9.27
C ILE A 216 -11.69 -0.21 10.20
N VAL A 217 -12.15 0.18 11.39
CA VAL A 217 -12.77 -0.73 12.37
C VAL A 217 -14.02 -1.39 11.80
N GLU A 218 -14.84 -0.63 11.06
CA GLU A 218 -16.01 -1.18 10.36
C GLU A 218 -15.62 -2.19 9.27
N ALA A 219 -14.57 -1.88 8.49
CA ALA A 219 -14.07 -2.79 7.48
C ALA A 219 -13.49 -4.07 8.11
N LEU A 220 -12.73 -3.96 9.21
CA LEU A 220 -12.23 -5.13 9.96
C LEU A 220 -13.37 -6.00 10.46
N ALA A 221 -14.37 -5.42 11.13
CA ALA A 221 -15.50 -6.19 11.67
C ALA A 221 -16.32 -6.88 10.57
N LYS A 222 -16.42 -6.26 9.39
CA LYS A 222 -17.07 -6.88 8.23
C LYS A 222 -16.29 -8.08 7.70
N ARG A 223 -14.96 -8.11 7.87
CA ARG A 223 -14.07 -9.08 7.23
C ARG A 223 -13.63 -10.22 8.14
N CYS A 224 -13.25 -9.90 9.37
CA CYS A 224 -12.78 -10.86 10.38
C CYS A 224 -13.89 -11.23 11.39
N GLY A 225 -15.10 -10.66 11.23
CA GLY A 225 -16.21 -10.86 12.15
C GLY A 225 -16.26 -9.81 13.27
N TYR A 226 -17.47 -9.56 13.77
CA TYR A 226 -17.69 -8.58 14.84
C TYR A 226 -17.15 -9.08 16.19
N ASP A 227 -17.25 -10.38 16.46
CA ASP A 227 -16.85 -10.95 17.73
C ASP A 227 -15.33 -10.93 17.91
N ALA A 228 -14.57 -11.21 16.85
CA ALA A 228 -13.11 -11.08 16.86
C ALA A 228 -12.66 -9.64 17.14
N VAL A 229 -13.32 -8.65 16.52
CA VAL A 229 -13.03 -7.22 16.79
C VAL A 229 -13.48 -6.81 18.19
N ALA A 230 -14.61 -7.34 18.68
CA ALA A 230 -15.09 -7.07 20.03
C ALA A 230 -14.17 -7.64 21.12
N ALA A 231 -13.57 -8.80 20.87
CA ALA A 231 -12.61 -9.42 21.79
C ALA A 231 -11.28 -8.63 21.87
N ALA A 232 -10.88 -7.98 20.78
CA ALA A 232 -9.61 -7.26 20.69
C ALA A 232 -9.71 -5.75 20.97
N ILE A 233 -10.91 -5.16 21.00
CA ILE A 233 -11.08 -3.72 21.24
C ILE A 233 -10.97 -3.39 22.75
N PRO A 234 -10.17 -2.38 23.14
CA PRO A 234 -10.14 -1.91 24.52
C PRO A 234 -11.51 -1.41 25.01
N ALA A 235 -11.79 -1.59 26.31
CA ALA A 235 -13.06 -1.17 26.91
C ALA A 235 -13.36 0.33 26.74
N SER A 236 -12.33 1.18 26.70
CA SER A 236 -12.43 2.62 26.42
C SER A 236 -13.10 2.92 25.08
N ASP A 237 -12.89 2.06 24.09
CA ASP A 237 -13.29 2.27 22.69
C ASP A 237 -14.47 1.37 22.26
N ALA A 238 -14.97 0.51 23.15
CA ALA A 238 -16.09 -0.40 22.87
C ALA A 238 -17.35 0.31 22.32
N LYS A 239 -17.59 1.57 22.73
CA LYS A 239 -18.69 2.41 22.21
C LYS A 239 -18.60 2.63 20.69
N LEU A 240 -17.41 2.65 20.11
CA LEU A 240 -17.20 2.77 18.67
C LEU A 240 -17.82 1.58 17.93
N LEU A 241 -17.57 0.37 18.41
CA LEU A 241 -18.07 -0.86 17.78
C LEU A 241 -19.60 -0.96 17.88
N VAL A 242 -20.18 -0.59 19.03
CA VAL A 242 -21.63 -0.50 19.22
C VAL A 242 -22.24 0.50 18.23
N HIS A 243 -21.62 1.67 18.06
CA HIS A 243 -22.08 2.67 17.11
C HIS A 243 -22.02 2.17 15.64
N ILE A 244 -20.96 1.45 15.28
CA ILE A 244 -20.82 0.83 13.97
C ILE A 244 -21.94 -0.18 13.72
N ARG A 245 -22.19 -1.09 14.68
CA ARG A 245 -23.27 -2.10 14.58
C ARG A 245 -24.65 -1.45 14.41
N LYS A 246 -24.99 -0.48 15.26
CA LYS A 246 -26.27 0.25 15.19
C LYS A 246 -26.44 1.02 13.88
N THR A 247 -25.36 1.62 13.37
CA THR A 247 -25.39 2.33 12.08
C THR A 247 -25.66 1.36 10.93
N LYS A 248 -25.02 0.19 10.93
CA LYS A 248 -25.22 -0.84 9.91
C LYS A 248 -26.66 -1.37 9.92
N GLU A 249 -27.20 -1.67 11.10
CA GLU A 249 -28.60 -2.11 11.25
C GLU A 249 -29.59 -1.07 10.71
N ARG A 250 -29.37 0.21 11.02
CA ARG A 250 -30.16 1.32 10.48
C ARG A 250 -30.06 1.42 8.95
N MET A 251 -28.85 1.33 8.39
CA MET A 251 -28.65 1.37 6.93
C MET A 251 -29.31 0.17 6.24
N ALA A 252 -29.27 -1.02 6.84
CA ALA A 252 -29.94 -2.21 6.33
C ALA A 252 -31.47 -2.04 6.31
N ARG A 253 -32.06 -1.51 7.40
CA ARG A 253 -33.49 -1.19 7.49
C ARG A 253 -33.91 -0.16 6.43
N GLN A 254 -33.14 0.91 6.25
CA GLN A 254 -33.40 1.92 5.22
C GLN A 254 -33.31 1.34 3.80
N LYS A 255 -32.33 0.47 3.54
CA LYS A 255 -32.20 -0.20 2.24
C LYS A 255 -33.37 -1.16 1.97
N ALA A 256 -33.83 -1.88 2.98
CA ALA A 256 -35.00 -2.76 2.87
C ALA A 256 -36.29 -1.95 2.59
N GLN A 257 -36.50 -0.84 3.31
CA GLN A 257 -37.62 0.06 3.07
C GLN A 257 -37.61 0.67 1.65
N ARG A 258 -36.44 1.08 1.15
CA ARG A 258 -36.30 1.60 -0.23
C ARG A 258 -36.58 0.53 -1.28
N ARG A 259 -36.21 -0.74 -1.03
CA ARG A 259 -36.51 -1.85 -1.93
C ARG A 259 -38.00 -2.20 -1.93
N ALA A 260 -38.63 -2.23 -0.76
CA ALA A 260 -40.07 -2.45 -0.64
C ALA A 260 -40.91 -1.32 -1.24
N GLY A 261 -40.46 -0.06 -1.14
CA GLY A 261 -41.13 1.07 -1.80
C GLY A 261 -40.93 1.11 -3.32
N ALA A 262 -39.84 0.55 -3.84
CA ALA A 262 -39.59 0.44 -5.28
C ALA A 262 -40.38 -0.69 -5.95
N SER A 263 -40.74 -1.75 -5.22
CA SER A 263 -41.58 -2.84 -5.74
C SER A 263 -43.07 -2.50 -5.81
N VAL A 264 -43.54 -1.50 -5.06
CA VAL A 264 -44.96 -1.07 -5.07
C VAL A 264 -45.25 -0.07 -6.20
N ALA A 265 -44.25 0.63 -6.72
CA ALA A 265 -44.43 1.60 -7.82
C ALA A 265 -44.34 0.97 -9.24
N GLY A 266 -44.17 -0.35 -9.34
CA GLY A 266 -43.97 -1.06 -10.62
C GLY A 266 -45.09 -2.01 -11.03
N ASP A 267 -46.16 -2.15 -10.22
CA ASP A 267 -47.24 -3.14 -10.43
C ASP A 267 -48.62 -2.50 -10.74
N ASP A 268 -48.71 -1.17 -10.81
CA ASP A 268 -49.96 -0.41 -11.06
C ASP A 268 -50.04 0.20 -12.48
N ALA A 269 -49.21 -0.23 -13.43
CA ALA A 269 -49.14 0.37 -14.78
C ALA A 269 -49.51 -0.57 -15.94
N ASP A 270 -50.23 -1.67 -15.69
CA ASP A 270 -50.72 -2.55 -16.77
C ASP A 270 -52.09 -3.17 -16.43
N MET A 271 -53.10 -2.31 -16.24
CA MET A 271 -54.50 -2.75 -16.24
C MET A 271 -55.43 -1.60 -16.62
N ASP A 272 -55.36 -1.14 -17.87
CA ASP A 272 -56.47 -0.42 -18.53
C ASP A 272 -56.20 -0.28 -20.04
N ASP A 273 -56.37 -1.38 -20.80
CA ASP A 273 -56.81 -1.27 -22.19
C ASP A 273 -57.53 -2.55 -22.68
N VAL A 274 -58.74 -2.78 -22.15
CA VAL A 274 -59.73 -3.69 -22.75
C VAL A 274 -61.13 -3.09 -22.56
N ARG A 275 -61.58 -2.26 -23.52
CA ARG A 275 -62.96 -2.19 -24.08
C ARG A 275 -63.29 -0.80 -24.62
N SER A 276 -63.28 -0.66 -25.95
CA SER A 276 -64.47 -0.48 -26.82
C SER A 276 -64.05 0.14 -28.15
#